data_AF-A0A962D7P6-F1
#
_entry.id   AF-A0A962D7P6-F1
#
_cell.length_a   1.000
_cell.length_b   1.000
_cell.length_c   1.000
_cell.angle_alpha   90.00
_cell.angle_beta   90.00
_cell.angle_gamma   90.00
#
_symmetry.space_group_name_H-M   'P 1'
#
loop_
_entity.id
_entity.type
_entity.pdbx_description
1 polymer ?
#
loop_
_entity_poly.entity_id
_entity_poly.type
_entity_poly.pdbx_seq_one_letter_code
_entity_poly.pdbx_strand_id
1 'polypeptide(L)'
;MKSISPDDLVYFSEVPESSGLVIDLAYAREDNFLFGERIYRQDAVLTLHRFMADIVIRAGRIARERHGLSLIIHDGLRTVDAQARMLETRAVKANPHWVENEPRLLSPPGAGGHPRGMAVDVTLADLDGEVLDMGTVFDFLAEDPSPLTNPAHREYPQSVIAAINRGFLDSIMAEAAHQAGQPLFPLPQEWWDFRLPPEIYEGYAPLSDHDLPETLRLLADTQ
;
A
#
# COMPACT_ATOMS: atom_id res chain seq x y z
N MET A 1 -5.24 -1.60 23.11
CA MET A 1 -4.38 -1.71 21.92
C MET A 1 -2.95 -1.39 22.31
N LYS A 2 -1.96 -2.05 21.69
CA LYS A 2 -0.54 -1.77 21.85
C LYS A 2 -0.19 -0.46 21.12
N SER A 3 0.72 0.33 21.67
CA SER A 3 1.31 1.46 20.94
C SER A 3 2.38 0.95 19.97
N ILE A 4 2.51 1.59 18.81
CA ILE A 4 3.65 1.38 17.91
C ILE A 4 4.72 2.37 18.32
N SER A 5 5.92 1.89 18.63
CA SER A 5 7.05 2.74 18.99
C SER A 5 7.90 3.07 17.75
N PRO A 6 8.77 4.11 17.80
CA PRO A 6 9.72 4.37 16.72
C PRO A 6 10.61 3.16 16.38
N ASP A 7 10.94 2.30 17.35
CA ASP A 7 11.74 1.08 17.13
C ASP A 7 10.97 -0.03 16.39
N ASP A 8 9.64 0.10 16.30
CA ASP A 8 8.79 -0.80 15.53
C ASP A 8 8.66 -0.36 14.06
N LEU A 9 9.20 0.81 13.69
CA LEU A 9 9.12 1.38 12.35
C LEU A 9 10.46 1.22 11.61
N VAL A 10 10.36 0.96 10.30
CA VAL A 10 11.48 0.92 9.38
C VAL A 10 11.28 2.02 8.34
N TYR A 11 12.27 2.91 8.24
CA TYR A 11 12.30 4.00 7.28
C TYR A 11 13.05 3.55 6.03
N PHE A 12 12.39 3.55 4.88
CA PHE A 12 12.95 3.00 3.66
C PHE A 12 14.06 3.88 3.04
N SER A 13 14.29 5.08 3.59
CA SER A 13 15.50 5.87 3.33
C SER A 13 16.79 5.17 3.76
N GLU A 14 16.70 4.19 4.65
CA GLU A 14 17.85 3.43 5.17
C GLU A 14 18.00 2.05 4.49
N VAL A 15 17.06 1.66 3.65
CA VAL A 15 17.08 0.37 2.95
C VAL A 15 17.98 0.46 1.71
N PRO A 16 18.94 -0.46 1.51
CA PRO A 16 19.85 -0.39 0.38
C PRO A 16 19.13 -0.47 -0.97
N GLU A 17 19.54 0.34 -1.94
CA GLU A 17 19.02 0.32 -3.33
C GLU A 17 19.13 -1.06 -3.98
N SER A 18 20.10 -1.88 -3.57
CA SER A 18 20.28 -3.25 -4.05
C SER A 18 19.18 -4.22 -3.63
N SER A 19 18.16 -3.78 -2.88
CA SER A 19 17.09 -4.64 -2.36
C SER A 19 16.02 -5.01 -3.41
N GLY A 20 16.16 -4.55 -4.66
CA GLY A 20 15.18 -4.81 -5.72
C GLY A 20 13.88 -4.03 -5.57
N LEU A 21 13.87 -3.03 -4.69
CA LEU A 21 12.73 -2.17 -4.40
C LEU A 21 12.83 -0.87 -5.19
N VAL A 22 11.68 -0.39 -5.65
CA VAL A 22 11.51 0.94 -6.23
C VAL A 22 10.44 1.65 -5.42
N ILE A 23 10.78 2.80 -4.84
CA ILE A 23 9.83 3.57 -4.02
C ILE A 23 9.18 4.61 -4.93
N ASP A 24 7.87 4.48 -5.10
CA ASP A 24 7.06 5.38 -5.91
C ASP A 24 5.81 5.78 -5.12
N LEU A 25 6.05 6.55 -4.04
CA LEU A 25 4.99 6.97 -3.11
C LEU A 25 3.94 7.81 -3.83
N ALA A 26 2.83 7.15 -4.19
CA ALA A 26 1.83 7.71 -5.09
C ALA A 26 1.26 9.01 -4.54
N TYR A 27 0.98 9.06 -3.24
CA TYR A 27 0.36 10.21 -2.59
C TYR A 27 1.30 11.37 -2.26
N ALA A 28 2.62 11.19 -2.47
CA ALA A 28 3.61 12.27 -2.47
C ALA A 28 3.75 12.94 -3.85
N ARG A 29 3.14 12.38 -4.90
CA ARG A 29 3.11 12.97 -6.25
C ARG A 29 1.95 13.94 -6.43
N GLU A 30 2.17 14.99 -7.21
CA GLU A 30 1.13 15.97 -7.56
C GLU A 30 0.14 15.40 -8.57
N ASP A 31 0.62 14.52 -9.45
CA ASP A 31 -0.09 13.90 -10.56
C ASP A 31 -0.55 12.47 -10.24
N ASN A 32 -0.85 12.17 -8.97
CA ASN A 32 -1.37 10.85 -8.62
C ASN A 32 -2.72 10.57 -9.33
N PHE A 33 -2.88 9.34 -9.79
CA PHE A 33 -3.94 8.93 -10.71
C PHE A 33 -5.36 9.17 -10.18
N LEU A 34 -5.58 8.97 -8.88
CA LEU A 34 -6.92 8.98 -8.30
C LEU A 34 -7.37 10.38 -7.85
N PHE A 35 -6.51 11.11 -7.13
CA PHE A 35 -6.90 12.39 -6.51
C PHE A 35 -6.51 13.60 -7.36
N GLY A 36 -5.47 13.49 -8.19
CA GLY A 36 -4.95 14.62 -8.97
C GLY A 36 -4.51 15.81 -8.10
N GLU A 37 -4.15 15.54 -6.84
CA GLU A 37 -3.60 16.48 -5.87
C GLU A 37 -2.75 15.72 -4.84
N ARG A 38 -1.64 16.31 -4.40
CA ARG A 38 -0.77 15.68 -3.39
C ARG A 38 -1.47 15.59 -2.03
N ILE A 39 -1.33 14.46 -1.34
CA ILE A 39 -1.81 14.28 0.04
C ILE A 39 -0.63 14.36 1.02
N TYR A 40 0.47 13.66 0.71
CA TYR A 40 1.68 13.67 1.54
C TYR A 40 2.55 14.88 1.23
N ARG A 41 3.66 15.05 1.95
CA ARG A 41 4.74 15.94 1.56
C ARG A 41 5.51 15.34 0.39
N GLN A 42 6.19 16.18 -0.39
CA GLN A 42 7.01 15.70 -1.50
C GLN A 42 8.21 14.88 -1.03
N ASP A 43 8.76 15.22 0.13
CA ASP A 43 9.90 14.57 0.78
C ASP A 43 9.48 13.48 1.78
N ALA A 44 8.22 13.03 1.73
CA ALA A 44 7.73 11.98 2.62
C ALA A 44 8.53 10.69 2.43
N VAL A 45 8.83 10.01 3.54
CA VAL A 45 9.63 8.79 3.56
C VAL A 45 8.70 7.59 3.72
N LEU A 46 8.84 6.61 2.82
CA LEU A 46 8.11 5.36 2.94
C LEU A 46 8.49 4.69 4.26
N THR A 47 7.48 4.43 5.07
CA THR A 47 7.64 3.87 6.41
C THR A 47 6.72 2.67 6.55
N LEU A 48 7.23 1.57 7.12
CA LEU A 48 6.44 0.39 7.42
C LEU A 48 6.74 -0.09 8.84
N HIS A 49 5.79 -0.76 9.46
CA HIS A 49 6.05 -1.54 10.66
C HIS A 49 7.05 -2.66 10.33
N ARG A 50 8.00 -2.94 11.21
CA ARG A 50 9.10 -3.90 11.01
C ARG A 50 8.67 -5.27 10.50
N PHE A 51 7.47 -5.72 10.89
CA PHE A 51 6.89 -6.97 10.37
C PHE A 51 6.58 -6.90 8.87
N MET A 52 5.91 -5.83 8.42
CA MET A 52 5.63 -5.66 6.98
C MET A 52 6.90 -5.31 6.21
N ALA A 53 7.81 -4.52 6.81
CA ALA A 53 9.08 -4.18 6.20
C ALA A 53 9.94 -5.41 5.87
N ASP A 54 10.03 -6.40 6.77
CA ASP A 54 10.77 -7.65 6.50
C ASP A 54 10.17 -8.43 5.32
N ILE A 55 8.84 -8.49 5.22
CA ILE A 55 8.14 -9.11 4.09
C ILE A 55 8.51 -8.38 2.78
N VAL A 56 8.36 -7.06 2.75
CA VAL A 56 8.59 -6.26 1.54
C VAL A 56 10.05 -6.34 1.07
N ILE A 57 11.02 -6.25 1.98
CA ILE A 57 12.44 -6.37 1.65
C ILE A 57 12.76 -7.75 1.05
N ARG A 58 12.18 -8.81 1.61
CA ARG A 58 12.33 -10.18 1.05
C ARG A 58 11.64 -10.31 -0.29
N ALA A 59 10.44 -9.76 -0.46
CA ALA A 59 9.70 -9.77 -1.71
C ALA A 59 10.49 -9.07 -2.83
N GLY A 60 11.10 -7.91 -2.55
CA GLY A 60 12.00 -7.21 -3.47
C GLY A 60 13.19 -8.07 -3.92
N ARG A 61 13.84 -8.76 -2.97
CA ARG A 61 14.93 -9.70 -3.28
C ARG A 61 14.47 -10.88 -4.11
N ILE A 62 13.34 -11.50 -3.77
CA ILE A 62 12.77 -12.63 -4.52
C ILE A 62 12.44 -12.19 -5.96
N ALA A 63 11.76 -11.05 -6.13
CA ALA A 63 11.43 -10.48 -7.43
C ALA A 63 12.68 -10.25 -8.28
N ARG A 64 13.72 -9.62 -7.71
CA ARG A 64 14.96 -9.32 -8.41
C ARG A 64 15.78 -10.56 -8.75
N GLU A 65 16.10 -11.37 -7.75
CA GLU A 65 17.08 -12.46 -7.88
C GLU A 65 16.53 -13.65 -8.66
N ARG A 66 15.23 -13.94 -8.55
CA ARG A 66 14.63 -15.13 -9.16
C ARG A 66 13.86 -14.86 -10.43
N HIS A 67 13.34 -13.64 -10.59
CA HIS A 67 12.44 -13.29 -11.70
C HIS A 67 12.96 -12.16 -12.57
N GLY A 68 14.04 -11.48 -12.17
CA GLY A 68 14.53 -10.31 -12.90
C GLY A 68 13.52 -9.16 -12.90
N LEU A 69 12.73 -9.03 -11.84
CA LEU A 69 11.74 -7.97 -11.68
C LEU A 69 12.14 -6.99 -10.58
N SER A 70 11.43 -5.89 -10.48
CA SER A 70 11.47 -4.96 -9.36
C SER A 70 10.10 -4.90 -8.68
N LEU A 71 10.09 -4.76 -7.36
CA LEU A 71 8.88 -4.49 -6.59
C LEU A 71 8.74 -2.98 -6.40
N ILE A 72 7.70 -2.39 -6.99
CA ILE A 72 7.37 -0.97 -6.82
C ILE A 72 6.43 -0.83 -5.63
N ILE A 73 6.70 0.13 -4.75
CA ILE A 73 5.89 0.42 -3.57
C ILE A 73 5.19 1.76 -3.73
N HIS A 74 3.85 1.75 -3.70
CA HIS A 74 3.01 2.93 -3.90
C HIS A 74 2.53 3.58 -2.60
N ASP A 75 2.25 2.78 -1.57
CA ASP A 75 1.88 3.29 -0.24
C ASP A 75 2.33 2.33 0.86
N GLY A 76 2.46 2.86 2.08
CA GLY A 76 2.84 2.10 3.27
C GLY A 76 2.10 2.64 4.48
N LEU A 77 2.83 3.17 5.47
CA LEU A 77 2.22 3.94 6.55
C LEU A 77 1.45 5.14 5.97
N ARG A 78 0.13 5.15 6.20
CA ARG A 78 -0.78 6.28 5.93
C ARG A 78 -1.44 6.65 7.24
N THR A 79 -0.96 7.71 7.89
CA THR A 79 -1.42 8.14 9.23
C THR A 79 -2.92 8.46 9.25
N VAL A 80 -3.49 8.52 10.45
CA VAL A 80 -4.89 8.92 10.66
C VAL A 80 -5.16 10.27 9.99
N ASP A 81 -4.27 11.25 10.18
CA ASP A 81 -4.38 12.58 9.59
C ASP A 81 -4.31 12.54 8.06
N ALA A 82 -3.43 11.72 7.49
CA ALA A 82 -3.32 11.61 6.04
C ALA A 82 -4.52 10.89 5.41
N GLN A 83 -5.10 9.87 6.06
CA GLN A 83 -6.38 9.31 5.65
C GLN A 83 -7.49 10.37 5.72
N ALA A 84 -7.54 11.19 6.78
CA ALA A 84 -8.52 12.28 6.86
C ALA A 84 -8.34 13.28 5.71
N ARG A 85 -7.11 13.69 5.41
CA ARG A 85 -6.79 14.60 4.28
C ARG A 85 -7.17 13.99 2.93
N MET A 86 -7.03 12.67 2.77
CA MET A 86 -7.46 11.93 1.57
C MET A 86 -8.98 12.04 1.36
N LEU A 87 -9.77 11.90 2.42
CA LEU A 87 -11.24 12.03 2.34
C LEU A 87 -11.68 13.45 2.00
N GLU A 88 -10.84 14.45 2.28
CA GLU A 88 -11.11 15.87 1.97
C GLU A 88 -10.78 16.27 0.52
N THR A 89 -10.17 15.38 -0.27
CA THR A 89 -9.80 15.63 -1.66
C THR A 89 -11.04 15.85 -2.54
N ARG A 90 -10.85 16.55 -3.66
CA ARG A 90 -11.95 16.84 -4.60
C ARG A 90 -12.56 15.57 -5.19
N ALA A 91 -11.72 14.58 -5.48
CA ALA A 91 -12.17 13.30 -6.06
C ALA A 91 -13.11 12.56 -5.10
N VAL A 92 -12.76 12.45 -3.81
CA VAL A 92 -13.61 11.78 -2.82
C VAL A 92 -14.89 12.57 -2.57
N LYS A 93 -14.82 13.91 -2.45
CA LYS A 93 -16.02 14.76 -2.30
C LYS A 93 -16.99 14.66 -3.48
N ALA A 94 -16.47 14.43 -4.69
CA ALA A 94 -17.29 14.21 -5.88
C ALA A 94 -17.88 12.78 -5.93
N ASN A 95 -17.33 11.84 -5.15
CA ASN A 95 -17.70 10.43 -5.13
C ASN A 95 -17.95 9.93 -3.69
N PRO A 96 -18.97 10.45 -2.98
CA PRO A 96 -19.21 10.11 -1.57
C PRO A 96 -19.49 8.61 -1.34
N HIS A 97 -20.00 7.92 -2.35
CA HIS A 97 -20.23 6.47 -2.32
C HIS A 97 -18.96 5.64 -2.03
N TRP A 98 -17.76 6.16 -2.32
CA TRP A 98 -16.50 5.49 -1.97
C TRP A 98 -16.31 5.28 -0.46
N VAL A 99 -16.96 6.10 0.36
CA VAL A 99 -16.84 6.10 1.82
C VAL A 99 -18.14 5.69 2.51
N GLU A 100 -19.29 6.02 1.91
CA GLU A 100 -20.62 5.87 2.52
C GLU A 100 -21.26 4.50 2.29
N ASN A 101 -20.99 3.86 1.14
CA ASN A 101 -21.59 2.57 0.80
C ASN A 101 -20.79 1.39 1.35
N GLU A 102 -21.46 0.27 1.59
CA GLU A 102 -20.82 -0.98 1.97
C GLU A 102 -20.88 -1.99 0.79
N PRO A 103 -19.75 -2.66 0.44
CA PRO A 103 -18.43 -2.47 1.02
C PRO A 103 -17.80 -1.12 0.62
N ARG A 104 -17.11 -0.47 1.56
CA ARG A 104 -16.38 0.77 1.29
C ARG A 104 -15.17 0.52 0.38
N LEU A 105 -14.85 1.52 -0.43
CA LEU A 105 -13.61 1.56 -1.23
C LEU A 105 -12.49 2.30 -0.49
N LEU A 106 -12.85 3.28 0.35
CA LEU A 106 -11.90 4.01 1.18
C LEU A 106 -12.24 3.83 2.66
N SER A 107 -11.23 3.43 3.43
CA SER A 107 -11.36 3.24 4.88
C SER A 107 -11.48 4.58 5.62
N PRO A 108 -12.30 4.66 6.69
CA PRO A 108 -12.33 5.85 7.53
C PRO A 108 -10.99 6.05 8.27
N PRO A 109 -10.69 7.28 8.74
CA PRO A 109 -9.42 7.57 9.41
C PRO A 109 -9.15 6.66 10.61
N GLY A 110 -7.97 6.03 10.63
CA GLY A 110 -7.51 5.09 11.65
C GLY A 110 -7.94 3.64 11.43
N ALA A 111 -8.76 3.35 10.43
CA ALA A 111 -9.14 1.98 10.07
C ALA A 111 -8.16 1.35 9.05
N GLY A 112 -8.11 0.02 9.07
CA GLY A 112 -7.23 -0.78 8.20
C GLY A 112 -5.78 -0.89 8.69
N GLY A 113 -4.94 -1.50 7.85
CA GLY A 113 -3.54 -1.78 8.17
C GLY A 113 -2.58 -0.60 7.91
N HIS A 114 -2.89 0.29 6.95
CA HIS A 114 -2.00 1.41 6.60
C HIS A 114 -1.72 2.36 7.76
N PRO A 115 -2.70 2.76 8.61
CA PRO A 115 -2.42 3.63 9.76
C PRO A 115 -1.48 3.02 10.80
N ARG A 116 -1.10 1.75 10.65
CA ARG A 116 -0.18 1.03 11.53
C ARG A 116 1.11 0.66 10.82
N GLY A 117 1.30 1.06 9.55
CA GLY A 117 2.39 0.61 8.71
C GLY A 117 2.37 -0.91 8.45
N MET A 118 1.21 -1.56 8.63
CA MET A 118 1.03 -3.01 8.52
C MET A 118 0.29 -3.42 7.25
N ALA A 119 0.10 -2.47 6.32
CA ALA A 119 -0.34 -2.70 4.95
C ALA A 119 0.67 -2.03 4.00
N VAL A 120 0.74 -2.54 2.77
CA VAL A 120 1.58 -2.02 1.71
C VAL A 120 0.86 -2.19 0.38
N ASP A 121 0.96 -1.18 -0.47
CA ASP A 121 0.47 -1.23 -1.84
C ASP A 121 1.65 -1.38 -2.80
N VAL A 122 1.63 -2.44 -3.61
CA VAL A 122 2.76 -2.80 -4.47
C VAL A 122 2.34 -3.26 -5.86
N THR A 123 3.27 -3.11 -6.81
CA THR A 123 3.20 -3.75 -8.13
C THR A 123 4.57 -4.28 -8.55
N LEU A 124 4.62 -4.98 -9.68
CA LEU A 124 5.85 -5.47 -10.29
C LEU A 124 6.18 -4.66 -11.54
N ALA A 125 7.47 -4.43 -11.76
CA ALA A 125 8.00 -3.92 -13.01
C ALA A 125 9.11 -4.82 -13.54
N ASP A 126 9.33 -4.78 -14.85
CA ASP A 126 10.45 -5.43 -15.50
C ASP A 126 11.78 -4.69 -15.27
N LEU A 127 12.85 -5.14 -15.93
CA LEU A 127 14.18 -4.54 -15.79
C LEU A 127 14.30 -3.15 -16.42
N ASP A 128 13.42 -2.81 -17.37
CA ASP A 128 13.39 -1.51 -18.01
C ASP A 128 12.56 -0.50 -17.18
N GLY A 129 11.90 -0.97 -16.13
CA GLY A 129 11.09 -0.18 -15.21
C GLY A 129 9.61 -0.08 -15.63
N GLU A 130 9.20 -0.83 -16.65
CA GLU A 130 7.83 -0.85 -17.13
C GLU A 130 6.98 -1.71 -16.20
N VAL A 131 5.89 -1.12 -15.69
CA VAL A 131 4.94 -1.82 -14.81
C VAL A 131 4.27 -2.95 -15.59
N LEU A 132 4.25 -4.15 -15.01
CA LEU A 132 3.58 -5.29 -15.61
C LEU A 132 2.07 -5.00 -15.76
N ASP A 133 1.45 -5.51 -16.83
CA ASP A 133 0.00 -5.37 -17.01
C ASP A 133 -0.75 -6.14 -15.91
N MET A 134 -1.33 -5.39 -14.98
CA MET A 134 -2.12 -5.92 -13.88
C MET A 134 -3.62 -5.87 -14.18
N GLY A 135 -4.06 -5.51 -15.38
CA GLY A 135 -5.48 -5.41 -15.77
C GLY A 135 -6.18 -4.12 -15.34
N THR A 136 -5.69 -3.45 -14.30
CA THR A 136 -6.04 -2.07 -13.95
C THR A 136 -4.79 -1.33 -13.50
N VAL A 137 -4.86 -0.01 -13.50
CA VAL A 137 -3.89 0.82 -12.78
C VAL A 137 -4.05 0.63 -11.26
N PHE A 138 -3.01 0.97 -10.50
CA PHE A 138 -3.09 1.18 -9.05
C PHE A 138 -4.17 2.23 -8.72
N ASP A 139 -4.84 2.07 -7.58
CA ASP A 139 -5.95 2.93 -7.12
C ASP A 139 -7.18 2.98 -8.04
N PHE A 140 -7.37 1.95 -8.87
CA PHE A 140 -8.60 1.82 -9.63
C PHE A 140 -9.79 1.53 -8.69
N LEU A 141 -10.65 2.53 -8.48
CA LEU A 141 -11.87 2.40 -7.68
C LEU A 141 -13.09 2.13 -8.58
N ALA A 142 -13.61 0.90 -8.54
CA ALA A 142 -14.82 0.52 -9.27
C ALA A 142 -16.08 1.09 -8.60
N GLU A 143 -17.12 1.39 -9.38
CA GLU A 143 -18.42 1.83 -8.83
C GLU A 143 -19.07 0.75 -7.95
N ASP A 144 -18.93 -0.52 -8.35
CA ASP A 144 -19.32 -1.70 -7.56
C ASP A 144 -18.08 -2.50 -7.19
N PRO A 145 -17.71 -2.61 -5.90
CA PRO A 145 -16.54 -3.36 -5.44
C PRO A 145 -16.68 -4.89 -5.55
N SER A 146 -17.84 -5.40 -5.97
CA SER A 146 -18.13 -6.84 -5.98
C SER A 146 -17.20 -7.63 -6.92
N PRO A 147 -16.94 -8.92 -6.63
CA PRO A 147 -15.95 -9.72 -7.34
C PRO A 147 -16.03 -9.73 -8.87
N LEU A 148 -17.23 -9.72 -9.45
CA LEU A 148 -17.45 -9.84 -10.89
C LEU A 148 -17.57 -8.49 -11.62
N THR A 149 -17.59 -7.38 -10.88
CA THR A 149 -17.84 -6.03 -11.41
C THR A 149 -16.69 -5.06 -11.14
N ASN A 150 -15.77 -5.42 -10.23
CA ASN A 150 -14.55 -4.69 -9.95
C ASN A 150 -13.33 -5.33 -10.65
N PRO A 151 -12.83 -4.75 -11.76
CA PRO A 151 -11.59 -5.20 -12.40
C PRO A 151 -10.35 -5.22 -11.48
N ALA A 152 -10.32 -4.51 -10.36
CA ALA A 152 -9.22 -4.61 -9.39
C ALA A 152 -9.33 -5.83 -8.47
N HIS A 153 -10.51 -6.44 -8.36
CA HIS A 153 -10.75 -7.59 -7.49
C HIS A 153 -9.97 -8.83 -7.96
N ARG A 154 -9.43 -9.61 -7.00
CA ARG A 154 -8.62 -10.81 -7.29
C ARG A 154 -9.42 -11.92 -7.97
N GLU A 155 -10.72 -12.01 -7.70
CA GLU A 155 -11.64 -12.99 -8.31
C GLU A 155 -12.30 -12.53 -9.62
N TYR A 156 -12.05 -11.29 -10.08
CA TYR A 156 -12.61 -10.82 -11.34
C TYR A 156 -12.03 -11.62 -12.52
N PRO A 157 -12.82 -11.93 -13.58
CA PRO A 157 -12.34 -12.65 -14.75
C PRO A 157 -11.39 -11.78 -15.60
N GLN A 158 -10.12 -11.74 -15.19
CA GLN A 158 -9.06 -10.96 -15.81
C GLN A 158 -8.66 -11.47 -17.21
N SER A 159 -7.90 -10.65 -17.94
CA SER A 159 -7.09 -11.13 -19.06
C SER A 159 -6.10 -12.19 -18.57
N VAL A 160 -5.69 -13.11 -19.46
CA VAL A 160 -4.72 -14.16 -19.11
C VAL A 160 -3.40 -13.56 -18.59
N ILE A 161 -2.95 -12.44 -19.17
CA ILE A 161 -1.72 -11.76 -18.76
C ILE A 161 -1.85 -11.18 -17.35
N ALA A 162 -2.94 -10.44 -17.08
CA ALA A 162 -3.17 -9.87 -15.75
C ALA A 162 -3.31 -10.95 -14.67
N ALA A 163 -3.97 -12.07 -14.98
CA ALA A 163 -4.07 -13.21 -14.05
C ALA A 163 -2.69 -13.81 -13.72
N ILE A 164 -1.81 -13.95 -14.71
CA ILE A 164 -0.44 -14.46 -14.51
C ILE A 164 0.37 -13.46 -13.67
N ASN A 165 0.35 -12.17 -14.01
CA ASN A 165 1.14 -11.15 -13.32
C ASN A 165 0.71 -10.95 -11.87
N ARG A 166 -0.60 -10.91 -11.59
CA ARG A 166 -1.13 -10.88 -10.23
C ARG A 166 -0.79 -12.14 -9.46
N GLY A 167 -0.87 -13.31 -10.10
CA GLY A 167 -0.46 -14.58 -9.50
C GLY A 167 1.03 -14.61 -9.13
N PHE A 168 1.91 -13.99 -9.93
CA PHE A 168 3.31 -13.81 -9.56
C PHE A 168 3.48 -12.90 -8.36
N LEU A 169 2.83 -11.74 -8.36
CA LEU A 169 2.90 -10.80 -7.23
C LEU A 169 2.42 -11.46 -5.93
N ASP A 170 1.25 -12.11 -5.95
CA ASP A 170 0.69 -12.84 -4.81
C ASP A 170 1.65 -13.94 -4.32
N SER A 171 2.26 -14.69 -5.24
CA SER A 171 3.21 -15.77 -4.89
C SER A 171 4.50 -15.23 -4.27
N ILE A 172 5.06 -14.15 -4.81
CA ILE A 172 6.27 -13.50 -4.28
C ILE A 172 6.01 -12.98 -2.87
N MET A 173 4.89 -12.27 -2.67
CA MET A 173 4.52 -11.70 -1.37
C MET A 173 4.22 -12.82 -0.34
N ALA A 174 3.52 -13.87 -0.73
CA ALA A 174 3.23 -15.01 0.13
C ALA A 174 4.51 -15.78 0.53
N GLU A 175 5.44 -16.02 -0.40
CA GLU A 175 6.72 -16.65 -0.08
C GLU A 175 7.55 -15.76 0.85
N ALA A 176 7.61 -14.45 0.59
CA ALA A 176 8.31 -13.50 1.44
C ALA A 176 7.76 -13.50 2.87
N ALA A 177 6.43 -13.50 3.02
CA ALA A 177 5.76 -13.59 4.31
C ALA A 177 6.07 -14.89 5.04
N HIS A 178 6.04 -16.02 4.33
CA HIS A 178 6.43 -17.31 4.87
C HIS A 178 7.88 -17.31 5.38
N GLN A 179 8.81 -16.76 4.60
CA GLN A 179 10.22 -16.64 5.00
C GLN A 179 10.45 -15.68 6.18
N ALA A 180 9.64 -14.63 6.30
CA ALA A 180 9.63 -13.71 7.44
C ALA A 180 8.98 -14.32 8.70
N GLY A 181 8.30 -15.48 8.57
CA GLY A 181 7.51 -16.06 9.66
C GLY A 181 6.32 -15.20 10.06
N GLN A 182 5.81 -14.38 9.13
CA GLN A 182 4.66 -13.49 9.33
C GLN A 182 3.48 -13.97 8.49
N PRO A 183 2.23 -13.84 8.99
CA PRO A 183 1.07 -14.05 8.15
C PRO A 183 0.88 -12.88 7.19
N LEU A 184 0.20 -13.14 6.07
CA LEU A 184 -0.14 -12.13 5.08
C LEU A 184 -1.60 -12.33 4.65
N PHE A 185 -2.29 -11.22 4.46
CA PHE A 185 -3.67 -11.15 4.02
C PHE A 185 -3.74 -10.21 2.81
N PRO A 186 -3.81 -10.74 1.58
CA PRO A 186 -4.07 -9.95 0.38
C PRO A 186 -5.54 -9.49 0.37
N LEU A 187 -5.81 -8.19 0.15
CA LEU A 187 -7.18 -7.66 0.22
C LEU A 187 -8.02 -8.08 -1.01
N PRO A 188 -9.13 -8.84 -0.89
CA PRO A 188 -9.82 -9.39 -2.06
C PRO A 188 -10.17 -8.36 -3.15
N GLN A 189 -10.55 -7.14 -2.75
CA GLN A 189 -11.00 -6.06 -3.64
C GLN A 189 -9.88 -5.36 -4.43
N GLU A 190 -8.62 -5.44 -3.99
CA GLU A 190 -7.52 -4.62 -4.51
C GLU A 190 -6.26 -5.46 -4.72
N TRP A 191 -5.94 -5.83 -5.96
CA TRP A 191 -4.81 -6.71 -6.28
C TRP A 191 -3.43 -6.22 -5.80
N TRP A 192 -3.28 -4.92 -5.55
CA TRP A 192 -2.03 -4.30 -5.11
C TRP A 192 -1.85 -4.31 -3.58
N ASP A 193 -2.94 -4.45 -2.82
CA ASP A 193 -2.90 -4.32 -1.36
C ASP A 193 -2.59 -5.66 -0.68
N PHE A 194 -1.55 -5.61 0.16
CA PHE A 194 -1.16 -6.69 1.05
C PHE A 194 -1.02 -6.17 2.47
N ARG A 195 -1.59 -6.88 3.44
CA ARG A 195 -1.60 -6.46 4.84
C ARG A 195 -1.38 -7.62 5.79
N LEU A 196 -0.95 -7.32 7.02
CA LEU A 196 -1.10 -8.30 8.10
C LEU A 196 -2.60 -8.57 8.33
N PRO A 197 -2.98 -9.74 8.86
CA PRO A 197 -4.37 -10.03 9.20
C PRO A 197 -4.96 -9.04 10.23
N PRO A 198 -6.28 -8.76 10.18
CA PRO A 198 -6.97 -7.87 11.13
C PRO A 198 -6.73 -8.23 12.60
N GLU A 199 -6.67 -9.52 12.92
CA GLU A 199 -6.45 -10.02 14.28
C GLU A 199 -5.08 -9.59 14.85
N ILE A 200 -4.15 -9.21 13.98
CA ILE A 200 -2.85 -8.66 14.35
C ILE A 200 -2.90 -7.14 14.39
N TYR A 201 -3.25 -6.48 13.29
CA TYR A 201 -3.13 -5.02 13.23
C TYR A 201 -4.13 -4.31 14.14
N GLU A 202 -5.35 -4.84 14.34
CA GLU A 202 -6.33 -4.24 15.27
C GLU A 202 -5.88 -4.33 16.73
N GLY A 203 -4.88 -5.17 17.03
CA GLY A 203 -4.20 -5.19 18.31
C GLY A 203 -3.38 -3.93 18.60
N TYR A 204 -3.07 -3.11 17.60
CA TYR A 204 -2.27 -1.88 17.70
C TYR A 204 -3.12 -0.62 17.48
N ALA A 205 -2.76 0.46 18.17
CA ALA A 205 -3.31 1.78 17.93
C ALA A 205 -2.78 2.30 16.58
N PRO A 206 -3.62 2.99 15.78
CA PRO A 206 -3.13 3.66 14.58
C PRO A 206 -2.25 4.86 14.95
N LEU A 207 -1.33 5.21 14.07
CA LEU A 207 -0.43 6.36 14.19
C LEU A 207 -1.05 7.59 13.54
N SER A 208 -1.00 8.70 14.26
CA SER A 208 -1.22 10.05 13.75
C SER A 208 0.12 10.67 13.36
N ASP A 209 0.12 11.74 12.58
CA ASP A 209 1.34 12.44 12.17
C ASP A 209 2.16 12.94 13.37
N HIS A 210 1.50 13.37 14.44
CA HIS A 210 2.19 13.85 15.64
C HIS A 210 2.91 12.75 16.43
N ASP A 211 2.60 11.48 16.18
CA ASP A 211 3.30 10.33 16.77
C ASP A 211 4.65 10.07 16.09
N LEU A 212 4.87 10.65 14.90
CA LEU A 212 6.10 10.52 14.13
C LEU A 212 7.08 11.67 14.43
N PRO A 213 8.40 11.42 14.33
CA PRO A 213 9.39 12.49 14.28
C PRO A 213 9.05 13.48 13.17
N GLU A 214 9.33 14.77 13.38
CA GLU A 214 8.95 15.85 12.45
C GLU A 214 9.43 15.62 11.01
N THR A 215 10.63 15.06 10.85
CA THR A 215 11.23 14.73 9.55
C THR A 215 10.57 13.56 8.83
N LEU A 216 9.71 12.81 9.52
CA LEU A 216 9.04 11.60 9.04
C LEU A 216 7.52 11.75 8.97
N ARG A 217 6.99 12.92 9.35
CA ARG A 217 5.57 13.25 9.19
C ARG A 217 5.17 13.23 7.72
N LEU A 218 3.97 12.73 7.45
CA LEU A 218 3.46 12.60 6.08
C LEU A 218 2.86 13.90 5.58
N LEU A 219 2.31 14.73 6.47
CA LEU A 219 1.71 16.01 6.16
C LEU A 219 2.67 17.13 6.51
N ALA A 220 2.60 18.22 5.74
CA ALA A 220 3.25 19.46 6.16
C ALA A 220 2.50 20.01 7.38
N ASP A 221 3.23 20.57 8.35
CA ASP A 221 2.60 21.31 9.43
C ASP A 221 1.73 22.41 8.81
N THR A 222 0.42 22.34 9.03
CA THR A 222 -0.50 23.39 8.59
C THR A 222 -0.15 24.67 9.32
N GLN A 223 0.29 25.70 8.59
CA GLN A 223 0.28 27.08 9.08
C GLN A 223 -1.15 27.62 9.18
#